data_AF-Q4BWD4-F1
#
_entry.id   AF-Q4BWD4-F1
#
_cell.length_a   1.000
_cell.length_b   1.000
_cell.length_c   1.000
_cell.angle_alpha   90.00
_cell.angle_beta   90.00
_cell.angle_gamma   90.00
#
_symmetry.space_group_name_H-M   'P 1'
#
loop_
_entity.id
_entity.type
_entity.pdbx_description
1 polymer ?
#
loop_
_entity_poly.entity_id
_entity_poly.type
_entity_poly.pdbx_seq_one_letter_code
_entity_poly.pdbx_strand_id
1 'polypeptide(L)'
;MSGVVKIEINESAETLKELLKKAKTPQEKERVQTLYWLKTKTITTVKQIAIILGRNRVTVQKWLHKYRSGRLNHLLEPKTNLGGRPSSIPGSVIDKLKEELQKPVRV
;
A
#
# COMPACT_ATOMS: atom_id res chain seq x y z
N MET A 1 10.03 -12.10 -22.11
CA MET A 1 10.61 -10.79 -21.73
C MET A 1 11.08 -10.89 -20.29
N SER A 2 12.40 -10.98 -20.07
CA SER A 2 13.00 -11.32 -18.77
C SER A 2 12.71 -10.23 -17.73
N GLY A 3 11.86 -10.56 -16.77
CA GLY A 3 11.47 -9.69 -15.66
C GLY A 3 12.53 -9.62 -14.58
N VAL A 4 13.78 -9.31 -14.96
CA VAL A 4 14.84 -9.02 -13.99
C VAL A 4 14.57 -7.63 -13.42
N VAL A 5 14.26 -7.60 -12.14
CA VAL A 5 13.92 -6.37 -11.42
C VAL A 5 15.21 -5.63 -11.11
N LYS A 6 15.60 -4.69 -11.96
CA LYS A 6 16.65 -3.71 -11.64
C LYS A 6 16.02 -2.60 -10.78
N ILE A 7 15.87 -2.86 -9.48
CA ILE A 7 15.44 -1.85 -8.51
C ILE A 7 16.54 -1.67 -7.48
N GLU A 8 16.99 -0.44 -7.34
CA GLU A 8 17.91 -0.03 -6.27
C GLU A 8 17.10 0.13 -4.99
N ILE A 9 17.17 -0.88 -4.13
CA ILE A 9 16.55 -0.84 -2.82
C ILE A 9 17.51 -0.10 -1.89
N ASN A 10 17.11 1.09 -1.46
CA ASN A 10 17.99 1.96 -0.67
C ASN A 10 18.04 1.53 0.81
N GLU A 11 17.00 0.83 1.28
CA GLU A 11 16.92 0.35 2.65
C GLU A 11 17.86 -0.83 2.90
N SER A 12 18.33 -0.97 4.14
CA SER A 12 19.15 -2.10 4.56
C SER A 12 18.30 -3.36 4.76
N ALA A 13 18.94 -4.53 4.72
CA ALA A 13 18.26 -5.78 5.02
C ALA A 13 17.74 -5.81 6.47
N GLU A 14 18.40 -5.11 7.39
CA GLU A 14 18.03 -5.02 8.80
C GLU A 14 16.76 -4.20 9.00
N THR A 15 16.64 -3.03 8.37
CA THR A 15 15.42 -2.22 8.48
C THR A 15 14.21 -2.94 7.89
N LEU A 16 14.39 -3.65 6.77
CA LEU A 16 13.34 -4.50 6.19
C LEU A 16 12.93 -5.64 7.14
N LYS A 17 13.89 -6.24 7.86
CA LYS A 17 13.63 -7.28 8.85
C LYS A 17 12.86 -6.74 10.06
N GLU A 18 13.16 -5.53 10.51
CA GLU A 18 12.37 -4.86 11.55
C GLU A 18 10.95 -4.53 11.08
N LEU A 19 10.79 -4.04 9.84
CA LEU A 19 9.49 -3.76 9.25
C LEU A 19 8.65 -5.04 9.11
N LEU A 20 9.26 -6.18 8.79
CA LEU A 20 8.57 -7.48 8.79
C LEU A 20 8.03 -7.88 10.16
N LYS A 21 8.74 -7.53 11.24
CA LYS A 21 8.26 -7.76 12.62
C LYS A 21 7.14 -6.79 13.02
N LYS A 22 7.19 -5.55 12.53
CA LYS A 22 6.23 -4.48 12.84
C LYS A 22 4.97 -4.51 11.96
N ALA A 23 4.99 -5.24 10.84
CA ALA A 23 3.88 -5.32 9.91
C ALA A 23 2.61 -5.83 10.59
N LYS A 24 1.51 -5.07 10.44
CA LYS A 24 0.23 -5.40 11.09
C LYS A 24 -0.66 -6.25 10.18
N THR A 25 -0.59 -6.02 8.87
CA THR A 25 -1.41 -6.76 7.91
C THR A 25 -0.61 -7.81 7.14
N PRO A 26 -1.23 -8.94 6.73
CA PRO A 26 -0.57 -9.94 5.90
C PRO A 26 -0.03 -9.35 4.59
N GLN A 27 -0.76 -8.39 4.02
CA GLN A 27 -0.39 -7.74 2.75
C GLN A 27 0.84 -6.84 2.91
N GLU A 28 0.96 -6.09 4.01
CA GLU A 28 2.18 -5.35 4.34
C GLU A 28 3.37 -6.30 4.44
N LYS A 29 3.19 -7.42 5.16
CA LYS A 29 4.24 -8.42 5.32
C LYS A 29 4.71 -8.98 3.97
N GLU A 30 3.79 -9.36 3.09
CA GLU A 30 4.11 -9.83 1.72
C GLU A 30 4.91 -8.78 0.91
N ARG A 31 4.52 -7.49 1.00
CA ARG A 31 5.19 -6.38 0.31
C ARG A 31 6.60 -6.15 0.82
N VAL A 32 6.80 -6.11 2.14
CA VAL A 32 8.13 -5.94 2.74
C VAL A 32 9.00 -7.17 2.47
N GLN A 33 8.43 -8.38 2.51
CA GLN A 33 9.15 -9.63 2.23
C GLN A 33 9.70 -9.65 0.79
N THR A 34 8.91 -9.14 -0.16
CA THR A 34 9.32 -8.98 -1.56
C THR A 34 10.59 -8.12 -1.67
N LEU A 35 10.63 -6.98 -0.97
CA LEU A 35 11.81 -6.10 -0.95
C LEU A 35 12.99 -6.77 -0.25
N TYR A 36 12.74 -7.46 0.85
CA TYR A 36 13.78 -8.16 1.61
C TYR A 36 14.51 -9.17 0.72
N TRP A 37 13.79 -10.04 0.01
CA TRP A 37 14.40 -11.04 -0.87
C TRP A 37 15.16 -10.45 -2.06
N LEU A 38 14.68 -9.34 -2.61
CA LEU A 38 15.38 -8.62 -3.67
C LEU A 38 16.66 -7.97 -3.15
N LYS A 39 16.63 -7.42 -1.93
CA LYS A 39 17.81 -6.79 -1.29
C LYS A 39 18.87 -7.81 -0.93
N THR A 40 18.48 -8.96 -0.37
CA THR A 40 19.39 -10.07 -0.04
C THR A 40 19.80 -10.88 -1.27
N LYS A 41 19.30 -10.53 -2.47
CA LYS A 41 19.50 -11.25 -3.74
C LYS A 41 19.14 -12.74 -3.67
N THR A 42 18.36 -13.15 -2.68
CA THR A 42 17.91 -14.54 -2.52
C THR A 42 17.01 -14.94 -3.68
N ILE A 43 16.23 -13.99 -4.20
CA ILE A 43 15.36 -14.18 -5.36
C ILE A 43 15.59 -13.02 -6.32
N THR A 44 15.90 -13.33 -7.57
CA THR A 44 16.22 -12.31 -8.59
C THR A 44 15.05 -12.01 -9.53
N THR A 45 14.00 -12.86 -9.51
CA THR A 45 12.94 -12.84 -10.51
C THR A 45 11.56 -12.64 -9.90
N VAL A 46 10.77 -11.71 -10.45
CA VAL A 46 9.38 -11.46 -10.01
C VAL A 46 8.53 -12.74 -10.01
N LYS A 47 8.71 -13.59 -11.02
CA LYS A 47 7.95 -14.83 -11.18
C LYS A 47 8.14 -15.78 -9.98
N GLN A 48 9.37 -15.91 -9.47
CA GLN A 48 9.65 -16.75 -8.32
C GLN A 48 9.04 -16.18 -7.04
N ILE A 49 9.14 -14.86 -6.84
CA ILE A 49 8.49 -14.16 -5.72
C ILE A 49 6.97 -14.40 -5.76
N ALA A 50 6.36 -14.25 -6.94
CA ALA A 50 4.94 -14.44 -7.15
C ALA A 50 4.47 -15.86 -6.79
N ILE A 51 5.25 -16.88 -7.18
CA ILE A 51 4.98 -18.29 -6.84
C ILE A 51 5.05 -18.51 -5.33
N ILE A 52 6.12 -18.04 -4.68
CA ILE A 52 6.33 -18.24 -3.23
C ILE A 52 5.26 -17.52 -2.41
N LEU A 53 4.81 -16.34 -2.84
CA LEU A 53 3.75 -15.59 -2.18
C LEU A 53 2.34 -16.07 -2.54
N GLY A 54 2.18 -16.98 -3.51
CA GLY A 54 0.86 -17.37 -4.03
C GLY A 54 0.09 -16.20 -4.67
N ARG A 55 0.80 -15.20 -5.21
CA ARG A 55 0.20 -14.00 -5.82
C ARG A 55 0.43 -13.97 -7.32
N ASN A 56 -0.41 -13.22 -8.04
CA ASN A 56 -0.20 -13.00 -9.46
C ASN A 56 1.07 -12.14 -9.68
N ARG A 57 1.87 -12.50 -10.68
CA ARG A 57 3.08 -11.75 -11.10
C ARG A 57 2.82 -10.26 -11.31
N VAL A 58 1.65 -9.90 -11.87
CA VAL A 58 1.27 -8.51 -12.14
C VAL A 58 1.11 -7.71 -10.84
N THR A 59 0.62 -8.35 -9.78
CA THR A 59 0.48 -7.73 -8.46
C THR A 59 1.84 -7.38 -7.88
N VAL A 60 2.81 -8.30 -7.97
CA VAL A 60 4.18 -8.07 -7.51
C VAL A 60 4.84 -6.97 -8.36
N GLN A 61 4.65 -6.96 -9.68
CA GLN A 61 5.14 -5.87 -10.53
C GLN A 61 4.54 -4.50 -10.15
N LYS A 62 3.24 -4.44 -9.86
CA LYS A 62 2.58 -3.20 -9.40
C LYS A 62 3.17 -2.70 -8.09
N TRP A 63 3.46 -3.58 -7.13
CA TRP A 63 4.11 -3.21 -5.88
C TRP A 63 5.51 -2.62 -6.12
N LEU A 64 6.30 -3.27 -6.95
CA LEU A 64 7.64 -2.81 -7.31
C LEU A 64 7.61 -1.46 -8.04
N HIS A 65 6.63 -1.24 -8.90
CA HIS A 65 6.41 0.06 -9.54
C HIS A 65 6.02 1.14 -8.53
N LYS A 66 5.11 0.84 -7.59
CA LYS A 66 4.69 1.78 -6.52
C LYS A 66 5.85 2.13 -5.58
N TYR A 67 6.70 1.16 -5.29
CA TYR A 67 7.94 1.39 -4.54
C TYR A 67 8.93 2.28 -5.32
N ARG A 68 9.01 2.15 -6.65
CA ARG A 68 9.87 3.02 -7.45
C ARG A 68 9.43 4.48 -7.45
N SER A 69 8.13 4.75 -7.43
CA SER A 69 7.60 6.12 -7.39
C SER A 69 7.69 6.77 -6.01
N GLY A 70 7.71 5.98 -4.94
CA GLY A 70 7.41 6.51 -3.61
C GLY A 70 7.98 5.74 -2.42
N ARG A 71 8.89 4.81 -2.68
CA ARG A 71 9.60 3.96 -1.70
C ARG A 71 8.64 3.25 -0.75
N LEU A 72 9.06 3.06 0.50
CA LEU A 72 8.28 2.34 1.52
C LEU A 72 6.96 3.03 1.87
N ASN A 73 6.90 4.35 1.93
CA ASN A 73 5.69 5.08 2.30
C ASN A 73 4.55 4.73 1.34
N HIS A 74 4.80 4.85 0.03
CA HIS A 74 3.80 4.49 -0.95
C HIS A 74 3.55 2.99 -1.04
N LEU A 75 4.56 2.14 -0.80
CA LEU A 75 4.34 0.69 -0.81
C LEU A 75 3.43 0.24 0.35
N LEU A 76 3.58 0.83 1.53
CA LEU A 76 2.85 0.47 2.74
C LEU A 76 1.60 1.31 2.98
N GLU A 77 1.37 2.34 2.15
CA GLU A 77 0.14 3.10 2.16
C GLU A 77 -1.06 2.14 2.14
N PRO A 78 -1.95 2.24 3.14
CA PRO A 78 -3.19 1.51 3.11
C PRO A 78 -3.91 1.88 1.82
N LYS A 79 -4.60 0.92 1.22
CA LYS A 79 -5.46 1.23 0.08
C LYS A 79 -6.50 2.22 0.60
N THR A 80 -6.34 3.50 0.27
CA THR A 80 -7.39 4.50 0.37
C THR A 80 -8.42 4.09 -0.65
N ASN A 81 -9.23 3.09 -0.30
CA ASN A 81 -10.58 3.05 -0.81
C ASN A 81 -11.24 4.31 -0.22
N LEU A 82 -11.03 5.46 -0.88
CA LEU A 82 -12.01 6.54 -0.87
C LEU A 82 -13.27 5.87 -1.41
N GLY A 83 -14.06 5.33 -0.48
CA GLY A 83 -15.16 4.45 -0.78
C GLY A 83 -16.18 5.20 -1.62
N GLY A 84 -16.54 4.61 -2.75
CA GLY A 84 -17.76 4.94 -3.48
C GLY A 84 -17.74 6.23 -4.31
N ARG A 85 -18.86 6.43 -5.01
CA ARG A 85 -19.20 7.68 -5.70
C ARG A 85 -19.15 8.80 -4.65
N PRO A 86 -18.52 9.96 -4.95
CA PRO A 86 -18.55 11.09 -4.03
C PRO A 86 -20.00 11.38 -3.62
N SER A 87 -20.23 11.70 -2.35
CA SER A 87 -21.55 12.08 -1.84
C SER A 87 -22.17 13.10 -2.78
N SER A 88 -23.40 12.85 -3.25
CA SER A 88 -24.13 13.81 -4.09
C SER A 88 -24.43 15.12 -3.35
N ILE A 89 -24.33 15.10 -2.02
CA ILE A 89 -24.51 16.27 -1.16
C ILE A 89 -23.13 16.88 -0.90
N PRO A 90 -22.88 18.13 -1.33
CA PRO A 90 -21.62 18.82 -1.05
C PRO A 90 -21.48 19.12 0.45
N GLY A 91 -20.24 19.15 0.94
CA GLY A 91 -19.94 19.35 2.38
C GLY A 91 -20.59 20.60 2.98
N SER A 92 -20.67 21.68 2.20
CA SER A 92 -21.31 22.94 2.60
C SER A 92 -22.80 22.81 2.96
N VAL A 93 -23.52 21.86 2.36
CA VAL A 93 -24.94 21.61 2.68
C VAL A 93 -25.05 20.81 3.98
N ILE A 94 -24.12 19.88 4.22
CA ILE A 94 -24.07 19.09 5.45
C ILE A 94 -23.78 19.99 6.66
N ASP A 95 -22.87 20.96 6.52
CA ASP A 95 -22.51 21.87 7.61
C ASP A 95 -23.70 22.76 7.99
N LYS A 96 -24.44 23.29 7.01
CA LYS A 96 -25.69 24.02 7.26
C LYS A 96 -26.76 23.17 7.93
N LEU A 97 -26.93 21.91 7.50
CA LEU A 97 -27.89 21.00 8.14
C LEU A 97 -27.54 20.71 9.60
N LYS A 98 -26.25 20.60 9.93
CA LYS A 98 -25.79 20.44 11.31
C LYS A 98 -26.05 21.68 12.17
N GLU A 99 -25.85 22.88 11.62
CA GLU A 99 -26.17 24.13 12.30
C GLU A 99 -27.67 24.24 12.60
N GLU A 100 -28.53 23.89 11.64
CA GLU A 100 -29.98 23.87 11.84
C GLU A 100 -30.43 22.85 12.90
N LEU A 101 -29.78 21.68 12.94
CA LEU A 101 -30.06 20.66 13.97
C LEU A 101 -29.66 21.09 15.39
N GLN A 102 -28.69 22.00 15.53
CA GLN A 102 -28.26 22.52 16.84
C GLN A 102 -29.13 23.67 17.34
N LYS A 103 -29.94 24.29 16.48
CA LYS A 103 -30.92 25.29 16.92
C LYS A 103 -32.04 24.56 17.66
N PRO A 104 -32.37 24.93 18.90
CA PRO A 104 -33.50 24.33 19.60
C PRO A 104 -34.76 24.59 18.80
N VAL A 105 -35.51 23.53 18.50
CA VAL A 105 -36.84 23.62 17.88
C VAL A 105 -37.67 24.52 18.78
N ARG A 106 -37.93 25.74 18.32
CA ARG A 106 -38.83 26.66 19.01
C ARG A 106 -40.25 26.17 18.73
N VAL A 107 -40.76 25.33 19.63
CA VAL A 107 -42.18 24.96 19.69
C VAL A 107 -43.00 26.19 20.07
#